data_AF-A0A367J152-F1
#
_entry.id   AF-A0A367J152-F1
#
_cell.length_a   1.000
_cell.length_b   1.000
_cell.length_c   1.000
_cell.angle_alpha   90.00
_cell.angle_beta   90.00
_cell.angle_gamma   90.00
#
_symmetry.space_group_name_H-M   'P 1'
#
loop_
_entity.id
_entity.type
_entity.pdbx_description
1 polymer ?
#
loop_
_entity_poly.entity_id
_entity_poly.type
_entity_poly.pdbx_seq_one_letter_code
_entity_poly.pdbx_strand_id
1 'polypeptide(L)'
;MFVPSIDLGDPSLTSLYSSLSYFNAAILKNGNIDQVRSLISQTGSTLYWTYANTVDEAVQLWDIGIFKVIIDLDTFLKFQTEFNGISDDRIAVRCSRVTPELNSLPVSSFIFTSTEAAVEFAQSKTSLLSNGGKRTTVVELENVTVQTIADLHAQHVDVIVSASLLTANPEDESKIKIADAFLAALRTDRTDGLYTTMVVDESNKALGLVYSSKESVAESIRLGQGVYQSRQRGLWHKGLTSGATQTLKRIDFDCDGDALRFVVEQHGAGFCHLNTRNCFGHDTGISALEKTLKDRQLNAPVGSYTARLFGDSKLLRAKIMEEAEELCQATDKDEVAWEAADLIYFLLTKCVTAGVSLADIEKNLDKKARKVTRRPGNAKSKWVEHISSSAPQPTQQPQVQNDGRIEMQKFILDEIDNKQRTNLLLRPIIDSSEIIQRVTPIMQQVRQRGDAALLDFTRQFDRVSLDCPTIKAPFNPDMMQLDPVTKAAIDQAYDNIYKFHDAQLDKQQLVVETMPGVVCSRFSRPIERVGLYVPGGSAVLPSTTLMLGIPAK
;
A
#
# COMPACT_ATOMS: atom_id res chain seq x y z
N MET A 1 -10.09 3.75 14.82
CA MET A 1 -8.71 3.97 15.25
C MET A 1 -8.63 5.28 16.03
N PHE A 2 -7.78 5.28 17.04
CA PHE A 2 -7.43 6.45 17.82
C PHE A 2 -6.47 7.36 17.02
N VAL A 3 -6.76 8.67 16.98
CA VAL A 3 -5.89 9.68 16.35
C VAL A 3 -5.59 10.77 17.39
N PRO A 4 -4.39 10.85 17.97
CA PRO A 4 -4.08 11.91 18.91
C PRO A 4 -4.02 13.28 18.23
N SER A 5 -4.49 14.34 18.91
CA SER A 5 -4.24 15.72 18.51
C SER A 5 -3.40 16.48 19.53
N ILE A 6 -2.35 17.14 19.07
CA ILE A 6 -1.38 17.88 19.86
C ILE A 6 -1.58 19.38 19.60
N ASP A 7 -1.89 20.14 20.66
CA ASP A 7 -1.87 21.60 20.60
C ASP A 7 -0.43 22.10 20.81
N LEU A 8 0.20 22.62 19.76
CA LEU A 8 1.57 23.13 19.82
C LEU A 8 1.68 24.49 20.54
N GLY A 9 0.55 25.13 20.86
CA GLY A 9 0.47 26.29 21.73
C GLY A 9 0.48 25.96 23.22
N ASP A 10 0.27 24.70 23.60
CA ASP A 10 0.27 24.26 25.00
C ASP A 10 1.61 23.58 25.36
N PRO A 11 2.52 24.28 26.08
CA PRO A 11 3.83 23.73 26.43
C PRO A 11 3.75 22.55 27.41
N SER A 12 2.63 22.37 28.13
CA SER A 12 2.46 21.26 29.08
C SER A 12 2.42 19.90 28.39
N LEU A 13 2.13 19.87 27.08
CA LEU A 13 2.03 18.66 26.27
C LEU A 13 3.39 18.16 25.74
N THR A 14 4.46 18.94 25.91
CA THR A 14 5.80 18.63 25.35
C THR A 14 6.31 17.25 25.77
N SER A 15 5.99 16.80 26.99
CA SER A 15 6.38 15.48 27.49
C SER A 15 5.72 14.32 26.73
N LEU A 16 4.58 14.55 26.07
CA LEU A 16 3.84 13.55 25.31
C LEU A 16 4.25 13.49 23.84
N TYR A 17 5.02 14.46 23.32
CA TYR A 17 5.37 14.54 21.90
C TYR A 17 5.99 13.26 21.36
N SER A 18 6.94 12.67 22.09
CA SER A 18 7.57 11.41 21.69
C SER A 18 6.56 10.26 21.67
N SER A 19 5.79 10.07 22.76
CA SER A 19 4.82 8.99 22.87
C SER A 19 3.72 9.06 21.81
N LEU A 20 3.27 10.27 21.44
CA LEU A 20 2.25 10.47 20.42
C LEU A 20 2.81 10.40 18.99
N SER A 21 4.13 10.50 18.80
CA SER A 21 4.76 10.42 17.49
C SER A 21 4.84 9.00 16.91
N TYR A 22 4.61 7.98 17.74
CA TYR A 22 4.68 6.57 17.35
C TYR A 22 3.47 6.08 16.54
N PHE A 23 2.40 6.86 16.43
CA PHE A 23 1.18 6.44 15.72
C PHE A 23 1.20 6.80 14.24
N ASN A 24 0.36 6.14 13.44
CA ASN A 24 0.24 6.38 12.00
C ASN A 24 -0.36 7.74 11.62
N ALA A 25 -0.97 8.43 12.57
CA ALA A 25 -1.45 9.79 12.40
C ALA A 25 -1.40 10.51 13.76
N ALA A 26 -0.93 11.75 13.76
CA ALA A 26 -1.08 12.68 14.87
C ALA A 26 -1.40 14.08 14.33
N ILE A 27 -2.49 14.67 14.78
CA ILE A 27 -2.96 15.98 14.30
C ILE A 27 -2.28 17.09 15.11
N LEU A 28 -1.66 18.03 14.43
CA LEU A 28 -1.07 19.21 15.04
C LEU A 28 -2.07 20.37 14.93
N LYS A 29 -2.27 21.08 16.04
CA LYS A 29 -3.13 22.26 16.15
C LYS A 29 -2.32 23.45 16.64
N ASN A 30 -2.73 24.65 16.26
CA ASN A 30 -2.20 25.94 16.74
C ASN A 30 -0.66 26.09 16.68
N GLY A 31 -0.01 25.39 15.76
CA GLY A 31 1.45 25.45 15.58
C GLY A 31 1.85 26.19 14.32
N ASN A 32 2.88 27.03 14.42
CA ASN A 32 3.52 27.61 13.24
C ASN A 32 4.50 26.61 12.58
N ILE A 33 4.94 26.94 11.36
CA ILE A 33 5.83 26.09 10.55
C ILE A 33 7.14 25.74 11.28
N ASP A 34 7.69 26.65 12.09
CA ASP A 34 8.95 26.42 12.80
C ASP A 34 8.76 25.46 13.99
N GLN A 35 7.64 25.57 14.72
CA GLN A 35 7.26 24.62 15.76
C GLN A 35 7.05 23.22 15.17
N VAL A 36 6.34 23.12 14.04
CA VAL A 36 6.14 21.84 13.33
C VAL A 36 7.48 21.25 12.89
N ARG A 37 8.37 22.06 12.30
CA ARG A 37 9.70 21.62 11.89
C ARG A 37 10.54 21.13 13.08
N SER A 38 10.49 21.84 14.19
CA SER A 38 11.16 21.45 15.44
C SER A 38 10.64 20.11 15.95
N LEU A 39 9.33 19.90 15.97
CA LEU A 39 8.71 18.64 16.39
C LEU A 39 9.11 17.46 15.50
N ILE A 40 9.09 17.65 14.17
CA ILE A 40 9.56 16.62 13.22
C ILE A 40 11.04 16.30 13.47
N SER A 41 11.87 17.31 13.74
CA SER A 41 13.28 17.11 14.05
C SER A 41 13.49 16.38 15.38
N GLN A 42 12.69 16.71 16.40
CA GLN A 42 12.76 16.12 17.73
C GLN A 42 12.32 14.65 17.74
N THR A 43 11.20 14.36 17.09
CA THR A 43 10.56 13.03 17.12
C THR A 43 11.02 12.12 15.98
N GLY A 44 11.52 12.70 14.88
CA GLY A 44 11.84 11.98 13.66
C GLY A 44 10.62 11.49 12.87
N SER A 45 9.41 11.67 13.42
CA SER A 45 8.15 11.28 12.75
C SER A 45 7.77 12.31 11.70
N THR A 46 7.15 11.81 10.65
CA THR A 46 6.60 12.62 9.54
C THR A 46 5.11 12.34 9.34
N LEU A 47 4.52 11.46 10.15
CA LEU A 47 3.13 11.01 10.04
C LEU A 47 2.17 12.02 10.71
N TYR A 48 2.55 13.29 10.71
CA TYR A 48 1.76 14.38 11.24
C TYR A 48 0.77 14.88 10.21
N TRP A 49 -0.40 15.27 10.72
CA TRP A 49 -1.45 15.94 9.98
C TRP A 49 -1.57 17.36 10.54
N THR A 50 -1.82 18.36 9.72
CA THR A 50 -2.01 19.74 10.23
C THR A 50 -2.88 20.55 9.30
N TYR A 51 -3.46 21.62 9.82
CA TYR A 51 -4.35 22.50 9.07
C TYR A 51 -3.57 23.43 8.14
N ALA A 52 -4.13 23.73 6.97
CA ALA A 52 -3.71 24.82 6.11
C ALA A 52 -4.92 25.55 5.53
N ASN A 53 -4.79 26.87 5.37
CA ASN A 53 -5.85 27.72 4.84
C ASN A 53 -5.58 28.14 3.38
N THR A 54 -4.37 27.93 2.88
CA THR A 54 -3.96 28.25 1.51
C THR A 54 -3.14 27.12 0.89
N VAL A 55 -3.07 27.10 -0.44
CA VAL A 55 -2.23 26.15 -1.19
C VAL A 55 -0.75 26.35 -0.85
N ASP A 56 -0.28 27.59 -0.76
CA ASP A 56 1.11 27.91 -0.41
C ASP A 56 1.50 27.40 0.97
N GLU A 57 0.63 27.56 1.97
CA GLU A 57 0.84 27.03 3.31
C GLU A 57 0.91 25.49 3.28
N ALA A 58 -0.03 24.83 2.56
CA ALA A 58 -0.03 23.39 2.40
C ALA A 58 1.29 22.88 1.75
N VAL A 59 1.77 23.55 0.71
CA VAL A 59 3.05 23.23 0.03
C VAL A 59 4.23 23.37 0.99
N GLN A 60 4.30 24.46 1.76
CA GLN A 60 5.37 24.66 2.75
C GLN A 60 5.37 23.56 3.82
N LEU A 61 4.18 23.17 4.31
CA LEU A 61 4.02 22.11 5.29
C LEU A 61 4.49 20.75 4.74
N TRP A 62 4.08 20.40 3.52
CA TRP A 62 4.57 19.18 2.86
C TRP A 62 6.09 19.18 2.66
N ASP A 63 6.67 20.33 2.28
CA ASP A 63 8.11 20.45 2.03
C ASP A 63 8.96 20.35 3.31
N ILE A 64 8.41 20.67 4.48
CA ILE A 64 9.06 20.43 5.78
C ILE A 64 8.84 19.00 6.31
N GLY A 65 7.95 18.22 5.70
CA GLY A 65 7.78 16.80 5.97
C GLY A 65 6.45 16.38 6.59
N ILE A 66 5.44 17.27 6.64
CA ILE A 66 4.06 16.87 6.98
C ILE A 66 3.58 15.81 5.98
N PHE A 67 2.93 14.76 6.49
CA PHE A 67 2.32 13.75 5.64
C PHE A 67 0.99 14.26 5.07
N LYS A 68 0.09 14.77 5.91
CA LYS A 68 -1.26 15.15 5.47
C LYS A 68 -1.61 16.59 5.86
N VAL A 69 -2.21 17.33 4.95
CA VAL A 69 -2.77 18.66 5.24
C VAL A 69 -4.28 18.56 5.33
N ILE A 70 -4.86 19.18 6.35
CA ILE A 70 -6.29 19.27 6.62
C ILE A 70 -6.78 20.61 6.08
N ILE A 71 -7.80 20.59 5.22
CA ILE A 71 -8.37 21.79 4.61
C ILE A 71 -9.89 21.75 4.79
N ASP A 72 -10.50 22.86 5.19
CA ASP A 72 -11.96 22.96 5.25
C ASP A 72 -12.59 22.81 3.86
N LEU A 73 -13.75 22.15 3.79
CA LEU A 73 -14.43 21.80 2.53
C LEU A 73 -14.59 22.99 1.59
N ASP A 74 -15.07 24.13 2.08
CA ASP A 74 -15.29 25.31 1.25
C ASP A 74 -13.98 25.85 0.66
N THR A 75 -12.90 25.83 1.45
CA THR A 75 -11.56 26.21 1.01
C THR A 75 -11.01 25.23 -0.02
N PHE A 76 -11.19 23.92 0.20
CA PHE A 76 -10.75 22.89 -0.74
C PHE A 76 -11.45 23.03 -2.09
N LEU A 77 -12.78 23.19 -2.09
CA LEU A 77 -13.56 23.36 -3.33
C LEU A 77 -13.14 24.59 -4.13
N LYS A 78 -12.76 25.69 -3.44
CA LYS A 78 -12.27 26.91 -4.08
C LYS A 78 -10.95 26.70 -4.83
N PHE A 79 -10.06 25.86 -4.30
CA PHE A 79 -8.69 25.68 -4.81
C PHE A 79 -8.43 24.28 -5.39
N GLN A 80 -9.49 23.50 -5.65
CA GLN A 80 -9.37 22.09 -6.02
C GLN A 80 -8.43 21.86 -7.22
N THR A 81 -8.48 22.73 -8.23
CA THR A 81 -7.63 22.64 -9.42
C THR A 81 -6.16 22.90 -9.15
N GLU A 82 -5.83 23.68 -8.11
CA GLU A 82 -4.45 23.98 -7.71
C GLU A 82 -3.80 22.79 -6.99
N PHE A 83 -4.60 21.87 -6.45
CA PHE A 83 -4.13 20.60 -5.87
C PHE A 83 -3.93 19.49 -6.90
N ASN A 84 -4.10 19.75 -8.20
CA ASN A 84 -3.87 18.76 -9.25
C ASN A 84 -2.43 18.22 -9.20
N GLY A 85 -2.28 16.90 -9.17
CA GLY A 85 -0.98 16.23 -9.08
C GLY A 85 -0.49 15.99 -7.64
N ILE A 86 -1.21 16.50 -6.63
CA ILE A 86 -1.04 16.06 -5.25
C ILE A 86 -1.78 14.74 -5.08
N SER A 87 -1.14 13.78 -4.40
CA SER A 87 -1.74 12.48 -4.13
C SER A 87 -2.90 12.58 -3.11
N ASP A 88 -3.97 11.82 -3.35
CA ASP A 88 -5.19 11.79 -2.52
C ASP A 88 -4.92 11.46 -1.04
N ASP A 89 -3.81 10.79 -0.73
CA ASP A 89 -3.36 10.45 0.62
C ASP A 89 -2.79 11.65 1.40
N ARG A 90 -2.44 12.74 0.71
CA ARG A 90 -1.81 13.94 1.30
C ARG A 90 -2.78 15.00 1.77
N ILE A 91 -4.07 14.86 1.46
CA ILE A 91 -5.10 15.83 1.82
C ILE A 91 -6.19 15.13 2.64
N ALA A 92 -6.61 15.79 3.73
CA ALA A 92 -7.85 15.51 4.45
C ALA A 92 -8.79 16.70 4.29
N VAL A 93 -10.09 16.43 4.15
CA VAL A 93 -11.11 17.49 4.08
C VAL A 93 -11.89 17.54 5.38
N ARG A 94 -11.96 18.72 6.01
CA ARG A 94 -12.80 18.96 7.19
C ARG A 94 -14.19 19.43 6.77
N CYS A 95 -15.21 18.83 7.34
CA CYS A 95 -16.60 19.12 7.03
C CYS A 95 -17.52 18.89 8.24
N SER A 96 -18.70 19.52 8.25
CA SER A 96 -19.66 19.41 9.35
C SER A 96 -20.84 18.49 9.05
N ARG A 97 -21.09 18.19 7.77
CA ARG A 97 -22.22 17.39 7.28
C ARG A 97 -21.83 16.59 6.05
N VAL A 98 -22.55 15.52 5.78
CA VAL A 98 -22.41 14.77 4.53
C VAL A 98 -23.05 15.56 3.40
N THR A 99 -22.30 15.79 2.32
CA THR A 99 -22.81 16.40 1.10
C THR A 99 -22.50 15.52 -0.12
N PRO A 100 -23.28 15.59 -1.22
CA PRO A 100 -23.08 14.74 -2.39
C PRO A 100 -21.67 14.85 -2.99
N GLU A 101 -21.04 16.03 -2.91
CA GLU A 101 -19.74 16.33 -3.48
C GLU A 101 -18.61 15.52 -2.82
N LEU A 102 -18.72 15.20 -1.51
CA LEU A 102 -17.71 14.45 -0.75
C LEU A 102 -17.37 13.10 -1.42
N ASN A 103 -18.35 12.48 -2.07
CA ASN A 103 -18.16 11.19 -2.76
C ASN A 103 -17.22 11.30 -3.95
N SER A 104 -17.17 12.46 -4.61
CA SER A 104 -16.34 12.69 -5.81
C SER A 104 -14.97 13.30 -5.51
N LEU A 105 -14.69 13.74 -4.28
CA LEU A 105 -13.44 14.41 -3.99
C LEU A 105 -12.23 13.45 -4.08
N PRO A 106 -11.11 13.87 -4.71
CA PRO A 106 -9.89 13.08 -4.82
C PRO A 106 -9.09 13.14 -3.50
N VAL A 107 -9.72 12.74 -2.40
CA VAL A 107 -9.12 12.73 -1.06
C VAL A 107 -9.41 11.42 -0.35
N SER A 108 -8.45 11.01 0.47
CA SER A 108 -8.48 9.74 1.21
C SER A 108 -9.01 9.86 2.62
N SER A 109 -9.18 11.07 3.15
CA SER A 109 -9.61 11.24 4.54
C SER A 109 -10.56 12.41 4.71
N PHE A 110 -11.57 12.21 5.56
CA PHE A 110 -12.54 13.22 5.94
C PHE A 110 -12.55 13.37 7.45
N ILE A 111 -12.55 14.61 7.93
CA ILE A 111 -12.65 14.96 9.34
C ILE A 111 -14.01 15.63 9.57
N PHE A 112 -14.86 14.98 10.36
CA PHE A 112 -16.19 15.45 10.69
C PHE A 112 -16.22 16.09 12.08
N THR A 113 -17.03 17.14 12.23
CA THR A 113 -17.34 17.74 13.53
C THR A 113 -18.64 17.21 14.15
N SER A 114 -19.38 16.35 13.44
CA SER A 114 -20.59 15.66 13.93
C SER A 114 -20.39 14.16 13.82
N THR A 115 -20.71 13.46 14.91
CA THR A 115 -20.68 11.99 14.97
C THR A 115 -21.67 11.37 13.99
N GLU A 116 -22.88 11.92 13.91
CA GLU A 116 -23.94 11.44 13.03
C GLU A 116 -23.50 11.48 11.57
N ALA A 117 -22.93 12.63 11.15
CA ALA A 117 -22.41 12.78 9.79
C ALA A 117 -21.22 11.86 9.51
N ALA A 118 -20.32 11.67 10.49
CA ALA A 118 -19.18 10.76 10.36
C ALA A 118 -19.64 9.31 10.15
N VAL A 119 -20.60 8.85 10.96
CA VAL A 119 -21.16 7.49 10.87
C VAL A 119 -21.93 7.30 9.57
N GLU A 120 -22.76 8.27 9.18
CA GLU A 120 -23.48 8.26 7.90
C GLU A 120 -22.52 8.08 6.72
N PHE A 121 -21.43 8.85 6.70
CA PHE A 121 -20.42 8.77 5.65
C PHE A 121 -19.66 7.44 5.67
N ALA A 122 -19.24 6.97 6.85
CA ALA A 122 -18.46 5.74 7.00
C ALA A 122 -19.23 4.47 6.58
N GLN A 123 -20.56 4.48 6.74
CA GLN A 123 -21.45 3.38 6.35
C GLN A 123 -21.86 3.41 4.87
N SER A 124 -21.60 4.52 4.17
CA SER A 124 -21.94 4.65 2.76
C SER A 124 -21.02 3.78 1.86
N LYS A 125 -21.56 3.23 0.76
CA LYS A 125 -20.83 2.38 -0.22
C LYS A 125 -19.71 3.13 -0.98
N THR A 126 -19.51 4.42 -0.72
CA THR A 126 -18.53 5.31 -1.36
C THR A 126 -17.23 5.44 -0.57
N SER A 127 -17.03 4.63 0.47
CA SER A 127 -15.82 4.64 1.29
C SER A 127 -14.58 4.03 0.62
N LEU A 128 -14.58 3.70 -0.68
CA LEU A 128 -13.43 3.06 -1.35
C LEU A 128 -12.78 4.04 -2.34
N LEU A 129 -11.45 4.15 -2.27
CA LEU A 129 -10.65 4.92 -3.23
C LEU A 129 -10.60 4.22 -4.59
N SER A 130 -10.52 5.01 -5.66
CA SER A 130 -10.43 4.54 -7.05
C SER A 130 -9.22 3.61 -7.30
N ASN A 131 -8.15 3.77 -6.52
CA ASN A 131 -6.91 3.00 -6.64
C ASN A 131 -6.80 1.87 -5.59
N GLY A 132 -7.89 1.55 -4.89
CA GLY A 132 -7.90 0.62 -3.75
C GLY A 132 -7.55 1.30 -2.42
N GLY A 133 -8.09 0.77 -1.33
CA GLY A 133 -8.01 1.38 0.00
C GLY A 133 -9.32 2.03 0.45
N LYS A 134 -9.57 2.07 1.76
CA LYS A 134 -10.77 2.67 2.36
C LYS A 134 -10.49 4.13 2.70
N ARG A 135 -11.42 5.03 2.37
CA ARG A 135 -11.43 6.41 2.86
C ARG A 135 -11.52 6.40 4.38
N THR A 136 -10.58 7.07 5.02
CA THR A 136 -10.56 7.23 6.47
C THR A 136 -11.59 8.28 6.86
N THR A 137 -12.51 7.90 7.74
CA THR A 137 -13.50 8.82 8.31
C THR A 137 -13.11 9.06 9.75
N VAL A 138 -12.89 10.32 10.09
CA VAL A 138 -12.41 10.73 11.41
C VAL A 138 -13.42 11.69 12.00
N VAL A 139 -13.68 11.62 13.31
CA VAL A 139 -14.52 12.58 14.02
C VAL A 139 -13.75 13.29 15.13
N GLU A 140 -14.00 14.58 15.28
CA GLU A 140 -13.52 15.42 16.37
C GLU A 140 -14.59 15.54 17.46
N LEU A 141 -14.27 15.15 18.69
CA LEU A 141 -15.18 15.19 19.84
C LEU A 141 -14.53 15.88 21.03
N GLU A 142 -15.33 16.63 21.80
CA GLU A 142 -14.86 17.28 23.03
C GLU A 142 -14.72 16.30 24.20
N ASN A 143 -15.69 15.39 24.34
CA ASN A 143 -15.72 14.39 25.41
C ASN A 143 -15.51 13.00 24.82
N VAL A 144 -14.32 12.44 25.02
CA VAL A 144 -13.95 11.11 24.53
C VAL A 144 -13.70 10.18 25.72
N THR A 145 -14.17 8.94 25.61
CA THR A 145 -13.80 7.85 26.51
C THR A 145 -13.23 6.68 25.70
N VAL A 146 -12.56 5.73 26.36
CA VAL A 146 -12.09 4.49 25.72
C VAL A 146 -13.24 3.73 25.04
N GLN A 147 -14.41 3.70 25.68
CA GLN A 147 -15.61 3.07 25.11
C GLN A 147 -16.09 3.79 23.85
N THR A 148 -16.10 5.13 23.85
CA THR A 148 -16.46 5.94 22.68
C THR A 148 -15.55 5.63 21.49
N ILE A 149 -14.24 5.45 21.71
CA ILE A 149 -13.29 5.08 20.66
C ILE A 149 -13.62 3.71 20.09
N ALA A 150 -13.91 2.72 20.94
CA ALA A 150 -14.26 1.36 20.52
C ALA A 150 -15.57 1.33 19.72
N ASP A 151 -16.62 2.00 20.21
CA ASP A 151 -17.95 2.02 19.60
C ASP A 151 -17.96 2.68 18.22
N LEU A 152 -17.21 3.77 18.05
CA LEU A 152 -17.07 4.45 16.77
C LEU A 152 -16.16 3.68 15.81
N HIS A 153 -15.10 3.05 16.31
CA HIS A 153 -14.27 2.21 15.47
C HIS A 153 -15.03 1.00 14.90
N ALA A 154 -15.93 0.40 15.68
CA ALA A 154 -16.83 -0.66 15.21
C ALA A 154 -17.76 -0.19 14.06
N GLN A 155 -17.98 1.11 13.95
CA GLN A 155 -18.72 1.76 12.86
C GLN A 155 -17.80 2.34 11.77
N HIS A 156 -16.52 1.96 11.79
CA HIS A 156 -15.48 2.43 10.88
C HIS A 156 -15.19 3.94 10.93
N VAL A 157 -15.39 4.54 12.10
CA VAL A 157 -15.05 5.94 12.38
C VAL A 157 -13.87 5.99 13.35
N ASP A 158 -12.85 6.75 12.98
CA ASP A 158 -11.70 7.05 13.81
C ASP A 158 -11.96 8.28 14.68
N VAL A 159 -11.39 8.34 15.88
CA VAL A 159 -11.70 9.40 16.85
C VAL A 159 -10.46 10.23 17.15
N ILE A 160 -10.59 11.54 17.00
CA ILE A 160 -9.55 12.49 17.43
C ILE A 160 -9.63 12.65 18.93
N VAL A 161 -8.50 12.48 19.61
CA VAL A 161 -8.40 12.63 21.07
C VAL A 161 -7.35 13.66 21.41
N SER A 162 -7.76 14.71 22.12
CA SER A 162 -6.83 15.75 22.56
C SER A 162 -5.76 15.19 23.49
N ALA A 163 -4.50 15.55 23.24
CA ALA A 163 -3.37 15.22 24.10
C ALA A 163 -3.54 15.76 25.53
N SER A 164 -4.34 16.81 25.74
CA SER A 164 -4.67 17.29 27.09
C SER A 164 -5.43 16.24 27.93
N LEU A 165 -6.18 15.35 27.28
CA LEU A 165 -6.93 14.24 27.90
C LEU A 165 -6.10 12.96 28.03
N LEU A 166 -4.86 12.95 27.52
CA LEU A 166 -4.02 11.76 27.44
C LEU A 166 -2.91 11.77 28.48
N THR A 167 -2.49 10.57 28.90
CA THR A 167 -1.33 10.37 29.75
C THR A 167 -0.53 9.14 29.34
N ALA A 168 0.80 9.26 29.42
CA ALA A 168 1.72 8.11 29.30
C ALA A 168 2.06 7.52 30.67
N ASN A 169 1.63 8.15 31.77
CA ASN A 169 1.89 7.68 33.12
C ASN A 169 0.81 6.66 33.53
N PRO A 170 1.18 5.40 33.84
CA PRO A 170 0.21 4.39 34.25
C PRO A 170 -0.51 4.71 35.56
N GLU A 171 0.09 5.53 36.43
CA GLU A 171 -0.47 5.91 37.75
C GLU A 171 -1.47 7.08 37.68
N ASP A 172 -1.57 7.75 36.52
CA ASP A 172 -2.47 8.88 36.36
C ASP A 172 -3.87 8.39 35.95
N GLU A 173 -4.76 8.29 36.94
CA GLU A 173 -6.17 7.92 36.75
C GLU A 173 -7.07 9.08 36.33
N SER A 174 -6.55 10.31 36.26
CA SER A 174 -7.34 11.49 35.88
C SER A 174 -7.51 11.64 34.36
N LYS A 175 -6.69 10.93 33.58
CA LYS A 175 -6.59 11.02 32.13
C LYS A 175 -6.67 9.66 31.47
N ILE A 176 -6.95 9.65 30.17
CA ILE A 176 -6.99 8.43 29.37
C ILE A 176 -5.55 8.00 29.09
N LYS A 177 -5.21 6.78 29.51
CA LYS A 177 -3.92 6.16 29.19
C LYS A 177 -3.81 6.00 27.66
N ILE A 178 -2.71 6.46 27.07
CA ILE A 178 -2.52 6.41 25.61
C ILE A 178 -2.68 4.98 25.06
N ALA A 179 -2.15 3.99 25.77
CA ALA A 179 -2.27 2.58 25.39
C ALA A 179 -3.74 2.11 25.37
N ASP A 180 -4.56 2.56 26.30
CA ASP A 180 -5.97 2.18 26.38
C ASP A 180 -6.75 2.77 25.20
N ALA A 181 -6.50 4.03 24.88
CA ALA A 181 -7.09 4.70 23.72
C ALA A 181 -6.69 4.00 22.41
N PHE A 182 -5.41 3.63 22.26
CA PHE A 182 -4.92 2.90 21.09
C PHE A 182 -5.51 1.49 20.98
N LEU A 183 -5.53 0.74 22.08
CA LEU A 183 -6.00 -0.65 22.12
C LEU A 183 -7.52 -0.80 22.06
N ALA A 184 -8.29 0.27 22.29
CA ALA A 184 -9.75 0.26 22.14
C ALA A 184 -10.22 -0.20 20.76
N ALA A 185 -9.39 -0.04 19.72
CA ALA A 185 -9.67 -0.48 18.36
C ALA A 185 -9.27 -1.94 18.08
N LEU A 186 -8.45 -2.56 18.92
CA LEU A 186 -7.91 -3.90 18.67
C LEU A 186 -8.73 -5.01 19.32
N ARG A 187 -8.69 -6.18 18.70
CA ARG A 187 -9.27 -7.42 19.22
C ARG A 187 -8.19 -8.50 19.28
N THR A 188 -8.41 -9.51 20.10
CA THR A 188 -7.60 -10.72 20.08
C THR A 188 -8.53 -11.90 20.29
N ASP A 189 -8.36 -12.94 19.48
CA ASP A 189 -9.05 -14.21 19.59
C ASP A 189 -8.40 -15.14 20.63
N ARG A 190 -7.26 -14.72 21.19
CA ARG A 190 -6.51 -15.51 22.16
C ARG A 190 -7.17 -15.47 23.53
N THR A 191 -7.29 -16.65 24.14
CA THR A 191 -7.85 -16.81 25.49
C THR A 191 -7.01 -16.17 26.60
N ASP A 192 -5.72 -15.93 26.34
CA ASP A 192 -4.81 -15.25 27.28
C ASP A 192 -4.86 -13.72 27.17
N GLY A 193 -5.67 -13.17 26.25
CA GLY A 193 -5.82 -11.73 26.07
C GLY A 193 -4.59 -11.02 25.50
N LEU A 194 -3.61 -11.77 24.97
CA LEU A 194 -2.43 -11.19 24.35
C LEU A 194 -2.69 -10.88 22.87
N TYR A 195 -2.06 -9.81 22.38
CA TYR A 195 -2.05 -9.47 20.96
C TYR A 195 -0.83 -10.09 20.29
N THR A 196 -1.03 -10.62 19.08
CA THR A 196 0.09 -11.05 18.24
C THR A 196 0.80 -9.81 17.72
N THR A 197 2.13 -9.72 17.87
CA THR A 197 2.90 -8.53 17.52
C THR A 197 4.03 -8.89 16.56
N MET A 198 3.96 -8.37 15.33
CA MET A 198 5.04 -8.43 14.36
C MET A 198 6.06 -7.34 14.65
N VAL A 199 7.32 -7.71 14.87
CA VAL A 199 8.42 -6.75 15.07
C VAL A 199 9.20 -6.62 13.77
N VAL A 200 9.31 -5.42 13.24
CA VAL A 200 10.02 -5.10 11.99
C VAL A 200 11.05 -3.99 12.22
N ASP A 201 12.06 -3.93 11.36
CA ASP A 201 12.97 -2.78 11.31
C ASP A 201 12.36 -1.59 10.56
N GLU A 202 13.12 -0.49 10.47
CA GLU A 202 12.70 0.73 9.76
C GLU A 202 12.42 0.53 8.26
N SER A 203 13.02 -0.49 7.65
CA SER A 203 12.76 -0.91 6.26
C SER A 203 11.60 -1.92 6.14
N ASN A 204 10.81 -2.10 7.22
CA ASN A 204 9.70 -3.06 7.33
C ASN A 204 10.11 -4.54 7.15
N LYS A 205 11.39 -4.89 7.33
CA LYS A 205 11.85 -6.28 7.33
C LYS A 205 11.59 -6.91 8.69
N ALA A 206 10.94 -8.07 8.69
CA ALA A 206 10.63 -8.81 9.91
C ALA A 206 11.89 -9.16 10.71
N LEU A 207 11.87 -8.83 12.00
CA LEU A 207 12.88 -9.18 12.99
C LEU A 207 12.43 -10.40 13.81
N GLY A 208 11.15 -10.46 14.17
CA GLY A 208 10.58 -11.57 14.92
C GLY A 208 9.09 -11.41 15.19
N LEU A 209 8.48 -12.47 15.69
CA LEU A 209 7.09 -12.49 16.16
C LEU A 209 7.08 -12.62 17.68
N VAL A 210 6.34 -11.73 18.35
CA VAL A 210 6.19 -11.70 19.82
C VAL A 210 4.72 -11.55 20.19
N TYR A 211 4.44 -11.54 21.49
CA TYR A 211 3.13 -11.23 22.02
C TYR A 211 3.20 -9.94 22.84
N SER A 212 2.11 -9.18 22.85
CA SER A 212 1.97 -7.96 23.64
C SER A 212 0.74 -8.03 24.53
N SER A 213 0.91 -7.73 25.81
CA SER A 213 -0.18 -7.41 26.74
C SER A 213 -0.46 -5.89 26.72
N LYS A 214 -1.61 -5.48 27.28
CA LYS A 214 -1.93 -4.07 27.52
C LYS A 214 -0.80 -3.33 28.25
N GLU A 215 -0.23 -3.96 29.28
CA GLU A 215 0.89 -3.42 30.05
C GLU A 215 2.16 -3.25 29.19
N SER A 216 2.50 -4.25 28.37
CA SER A 216 3.67 -4.14 27.49
C SER A 216 3.55 -3.05 26.42
N VAL A 217 2.34 -2.80 25.92
CA VAL A 217 2.06 -1.70 24.98
C VAL A 217 2.21 -0.35 25.68
N ALA A 218 1.66 -0.21 26.89
CA ALA A 218 1.81 0.99 27.70
C ALA A 218 3.27 1.32 27.99
N GLU A 219 4.05 0.33 28.44
CA GLU A 219 5.48 0.51 28.71
C GLU A 219 6.27 0.83 27.45
N SER A 220 5.94 0.22 26.31
CA SER A 220 6.60 0.53 25.04
C SER A 220 6.37 1.98 24.60
N ILE A 221 5.14 2.48 24.71
CA ILE A 221 4.77 3.86 24.36
C ILE A 221 5.41 4.87 25.33
N ARG A 222 5.48 4.52 26.63
CA ARG A 222 6.02 5.38 27.68
C ARG A 222 7.54 5.50 27.59
N LEU A 223 8.24 4.37 27.37
CA LEU A 223 9.70 4.31 27.35
C LEU A 223 10.31 4.52 25.96
N GLY A 224 9.52 4.37 24.90
CA GLY A 224 10.04 4.37 23.53
C GLY A 224 10.93 3.17 23.25
N GLN A 225 10.58 2.00 23.81
CA GLN A 225 11.37 0.77 23.73
C GLN A 225 10.52 -0.42 23.27
N GLY A 226 11.19 -1.47 22.78
CA GLY A 226 10.54 -2.76 22.53
C GLY A 226 10.27 -3.50 23.83
N VAL A 227 9.07 -3.35 24.38
CA VAL A 227 8.59 -4.09 25.56
C VAL A 227 7.47 -5.05 25.14
N TYR A 228 7.59 -6.31 25.52
CA TYR A 228 6.72 -7.39 25.07
C TYR A 228 6.22 -8.23 26.25
N GLN A 229 5.28 -9.13 25.98
CA GLN A 229 4.83 -10.12 26.94
C GLN A 229 5.44 -11.49 26.63
N SER A 230 6.29 -11.98 27.52
CA SER A 230 6.69 -13.39 27.53
C SER A 230 5.59 -14.24 28.15
N ARG A 231 5.15 -15.26 27.43
CA ARG A 231 4.19 -16.27 27.92
C ARG A 231 4.71 -17.07 29.12
N GLN A 232 6.02 -17.06 29.37
CA GLN A 232 6.65 -17.79 30.47
C GLN A 232 7.18 -16.87 31.57
N ARG A 233 7.68 -15.68 31.21
CA ARG A 233 8.42 -14.80 32.13
C ARG A 233 7.67 -13.53 32.53
N GLY A 234 6.50 -13.27 31.95
CA GLY A 234 5.79 -12.02 32.16
C GLY A 234 6.29 -10.88 31.27
N LEU A 235 6.21 -9.65 31.76
CA LEU A 235 6.67 -8.45 31.06
C LEU A 235 8.17 -8.55 30.70
N TRP A 236 8.51 -8.27 29.44
CA TRP A 236 9.85 -8.47 28.89
C TRP A 236 10.34 -7.25 28.12
N HIS A 237 11.30 -6.53 28.72
CA HIS A 237 12.04 -5.47 28.05
C HIS A 237 13.16 -6.08 27.19
N LYS A 238 13.05 -5.93 25.87
CA LYS A 238 14.00 -6.55 24.94
C LYS A 238 15.41 -6.01 25.17
N GLY A 239 16.35 -6.93 25.36
CA GLY A 239 17.78 -6.61 25.40
C GLY A 239 18.32 -6.16 26.75
N LEU A 240 17.52 -6.08 27.83
CA LEU A 240 18.05 -5.69 29.15
C LEU A 240 19.17 -6.61 29.65
N THR A 241 19.09 -7.91 29.34
CA THR A 241 20.10 -8.89 29.76
C THR A 241 21.23 -9.05 28.73
N SER A 242 20.93 -8.92 27.43
CA SER A 242 21.88 -9.20 26.35
C SER A 242 22.57 -7.96 25.78
N GLY A 243 22.12 -6.76 26.13
CA GLY A 243 22.53 -5.49 25.51
C GLY A 243 21.90 -5.23 24.13
N ALA A 244 21.20 -6.20 23.53
CA ALA A 244 20.56 -6.06 22.23
C ALA A 244 19.16 -5.41 22.35
N THR A 245 19.15 -4.14 22.73
CA THR A 245 17.97 -3.31 23.02
C THR A 245 17.29 -2.81 21.74
N GLN A 246 16.14 -2.16 21.90
CA GLN A 246 15.35 -1.63 20.80
C GLN A 246 14.80 -0.25 21.14
N THR A 247 14.81 0.64 20.16
CA THR A 247 14.10 1.92 20.20
C THR A 247 12.83 1.80 19.38
N LEU A 248 11.66 2.06 19.99
CA LEU A 248 10.39 2.09 19.29
C LEU A 248 10.36 3.29 18.35
N LYS A 249 9.99 3.05 17.09
CA LYS A 249 9.81 4.09 16.07
C LYS A 249 8.36 4.27 15.65
N ARG A 250 7.60 3.17 15.59
CA ARG A 250 6.17 3.19 15.24
C ARG A 250 5.43 2.00 15.83
N ILE A 251 4.17 2.22 16.18
CA ILE A 251 3.21 1.18 16.54
C ILE A 251 1.95 1.36 15.69
N ASP A 252 1.52 0.27 15.06
CA ASP A 252 0.28 0.21 14.28
C ASP A 252 -0.33 -1.20 14.34
N PHE A 253 -1.46 -1.40 13.68
CA PHE A 253 -2.15 -2.68 13.56
C PHE A 253 -2.68 -2.87 12.14
N ASP A 254 -3.05 -4.10 11.81
CA ASP A 254 -3.57 -4.48 10.49
C ASP A 254 -5.01 -4.01 10.23
N CYS A 255 -5.58 -4.43 9.10
CA CYS A 255 -6.83 -3.86 8.59
C CYS A 255 -8.10 -4.30 9.34
N ASP A 256 -8.06 -5.47 9.98
CA ASP A 256 -9.09 -6.04 10.85
C ASP A 256 -8.76 -5.89 12.35
N GLY A 257 -7.54 -5.48 12.68
CA GLY A 257 -7.18 -5.02 14.02
C GLY A 257 -6.96 -6.15 15.01
N ASP A 258 -6.47 -7.29 14.55
CA ASP A 258 -6.14 -8.44 15.39
C ASP A 258 -4.63 -8.69 15.56
N ALA A 259 -3.80 -8.01 14.77
CA ALA A 259 -2.34 -8.05 14.90
C ALA A 259 -1.71 -6.67 15.02
N LEU A 260 -0.80 -6.53 15.98
CA LEU A 260 0.06 -5.36 16.14
C LEU A 260 1.29 -5.47 15.24
N ARG A 261 1.82 -4.31 14.84
CA ARG A 261 3.15 -4.19 14.27
C ARG A 261 3.94 -3.10 14.97
N PHE A 262 5.14 -3.47 15.41
CA PHE A 262 6.11 -2.58 16.03
C PHE A 262 7.26 -2.37 15.04
N VAL A 263 7.47 -1.12 14.63
CA VAL A 263 8.67 -0.71 13.89
C VAL A 263 9.70 -0.25 14.91
N VAL A 264 10.88 -0.87 14.90
CA VAL A 264 11.93 -0.60 15.87
C VAL A 264 13.27 -0.39 15.20
N GLU A 265 14.09 0.48 15.78
CA GLU A 265 15.52 0.50 15.53
C GLU A 265 16.18 -0.53 16.46
N GLN A 266 16.85 -1.51 15.87
CA GLN A 266 17.49 -2.62 16.60
C GLN A 266 18.94 -2.29 16.93
N HIS A 267 19.28 -2.35 18.22
CA HIS A 267 20.65 -2.15 18.70
C HIS A 267 21.33 -3.47 19.05
N GLY A 268 22.67 -3.49 19.06
CA GLY A 268 23.48 -4.66 19.41
C GLY A 268 23.47 -5.77 18.36
N ALA A 269 23.64 -7.02 18.81
CA ALA A 269 23.86 -8.18 17.93
C ALA A 269 22.64 -8.55 17.06
N GLY A 270 21.43 -8.16 17.47
CA GLY A 270 20.19 -8.42 16.74
C GLY A 270 18.99 -8.79 17.62
N PHE A 271 17.88 -9.13 16.96
CA PHE A 271 16.65 -9.54 17.64
C PHE A 271 16.78 -10.94 18.26
N CYS A 272 17.37 -11.89 17.54
CA CYS A 272 17.35 -13.30 17.89
C CYS A 272 18.34 -13.65 19.00
N HIS A 273 17.99 -14.63 19.83
CA HIS A 273 18.86 -15.16 20.89
C HIS A 273 20.09 -15.92 20.35
N LEU A 274 20.12 -16.24 19.05
CA LEU A 274 21.26 -16.85 18.36
C LEU A 274 22.28 -15.82 17.86
N ASN A 275 22.21 -14.57 18.33
CA ASN A 275 23.03 -13.45 17.85
C ASN A 275 22.90 -13.20 16.33
N THR A 276 21.70 -13.45 15.79
CA THR A 276 21.34 -13.09 14.42
C THR A 276 20.41 -11.88 14.41
N ARG A 277 20.43 -11.13 13.31
CA ARG A 277 19.63 -9.91 13.15
C ARG A 277 18.14 -10.17 13.38
N ASN A 278 17.62 -11.26 12.82
CA ASN A 278 16.21 -11.67 12.90
C ASN A 278 16.07 -13.18 13.19
N CYS A 279 14.85 -13.62 13.49
CA CYS A 279 14.51 -15.03 13.77
C CYS A 279 14.29 -15.90 12.50
N PHE A 280 14.21 -15.30 11.32
CA PHE A 280 13.71 -15.94 10.09
C PHE A 280 14.82 -16.25 9.06
N GLY A 281 16.09 -16.19 9.47
CA GLY A 281 17.23 -16.60 8.67
C GLY A 281 18.22 -15.46 8.38
N HIS A 282 18.97 -15.61 7.29
CA HIS A 282 20.01 -14.67 6.89
C HIS A 282 19.43 -13.53 6.05
N ASP A 283 20.02 -12.34 6.21
CA ASP A 283 19.70 -11.22 5.34
C ASP A 283 20.18 -11.51 3.91
N THR A 284 19.48 -10.98 2.90
CA THR A 284 19.88 -11.03 1.49
C THR A 284 19.87 -9.64 0.86
N GLY A 285 20.51 -9.51 -0.31
CA GLY A 285 20.55 -8.28 -1.09
C GLY A 285 21.28 -7.13 -0.38
N ILE A 286 20.77 -5.91 -0.57
CA ILE A 286 21.42 -4.65 -0.15
C ILE A 286 21.64 -4.59 1.37
N SER A 287 20.69 -5.09 2.19
CA SER A 287 20.85 -5.10 3.65
C SER A 287 21.94 -6.09 4.11
N ALA A 288 22.08 -7.23 3.43
CA ALA A 288 23.15 -8.17 3.72
C ALA A 288 24.54 -7.60 3.36
N LEU A 289 24.59 -6.87 2.25
CA LEU A 289 25.78 -6.16 1.81
C LEU A 289 26.17 -5.07 2.82
N GLU A 290 25.24 -4.23 3.27
CA GLU A 290 25.51 -3.21 4.28
C GLU A 290 26.10 -3.83 5.56
N LYS A 291 25.50 -4.91 6.06
CA LYS A 291 26.01 -5.65 7.23
C LYS A 291 27.44 -6.14 7.02
N THR A 292 27.70 -6.73 5.85
CA THR A 292 29.04 -7.22 5.49
C THR A 292 30.06 -6.09 5.44
N LEU A 293 29.68 -4.92 4.92
CA LEU A 293 30.55 -3.75 4.86
C LEU A 293 30.82 -3.16 6.25
N LYS A 294 29.83 -3.09 7.14
CA LYS A 294 30.02 -2.66 8.54
C LYS A 294 30.97 -3.59 9.30
N ASP A 295 30.82 -4.90 9.13
CA ASP A 295 31.74 -5.87 9.72
C ASP A 295 33.16 -5.72 9.16
N ARG A 296 33.29 -5.61 7.83
CA ARG A 296 34.59 -5.41 7.17
C ARG A 296 35.25 -4.08 7.55
N GLN A 297 34.50 -3.03 7.85
CA GLN A 297 35.08 -1.77 8.31
C GLN A 297 35.87 -1.95 9.62
N LEU A 298 35.42 -2.85 10.49
CA LEU A 298 36.03 -3.13 11.79
C LEU A 298 37.06 -4.26 11.70
N ASN A 299 36.75 -5.31 10.93
CA ASN A 299 37.41 -6.60 11.01
C ASN A 299 38.11 -7.04 9.72
N ALA A 300 38.10 -6.23 8.65
CA ALA A 300 38.68 -6.67 7.38
C ALA A 300 40.17 -7.02 7.52
N PRO A 301 40.62 -8.15 6.94
CA PRO A 301 42.02 -8.53 6.95
C PRO A 301 42.90 -7.43 6.36
N VAL A 302 44.05 -7.19 6.99
CA VAL A 302 45.06 -6.24 6.52
C VAL A 302 45.45 -6.61 5.09
N GLY A 303 45.29 -5.67 4.16
CA GLY A 303 45.59 -5.85 2.73
C GLY A 303 44.41 -6.34 1.88
N SER A 304 43.25 -6.66 2.45
CA SER A 304 42.05 -7.01 1.66
C SER A 304 41.56 -5.82 0.82
N TYR A 305 40.91 -6.11 -0.31
CA TYR A 305 40.38 -5.08 -1.21
C TYR A 305 39.41 -4.13 -0.49
N THR A 306 38.48 -4.67 0.31
CA THR A 306 37.54 -3.85 1.09
C THR A 306 38.25 -2.99 2.15
N ALA A 307 39.30 -3.48 2.83
CA ALA A 307 40.08 -2.68 3.78
C ALA A 307 40.74 -1.48 3.09
N ARG A 308 41.28 -1.68 1.88
CA ARG A 308 41.88 -0.60 1.08
C ARG A 308 40.85 0.47 0.69
N LEU A 309 39.63 0.08 0.33
CA LEU A 309 38.56 1.03 0.01
C LEU A 309 38.19 1.92 1.21
N PHE A 310 38.17 1.36 2.43
CA PHE A 310 37.93 2.14 3.65
C PHE A 310 39.09 3.09 3.99
N GLY A 311 40.34 2.69 3.72
CA GLY A 311 41.54 3.48 4.02
C GLY A 311 41.91 4.53 2.96
N ASP A 312 41.48 4.37 1.70
CA ASP A 312 41.84 5.23 0.59
C ASP A 312 40.61 5.87 -0.08
N SER A 313 40.30 7.08 0.38
CA SER A 313 39.18 7.86 -0.16
C SER A 313 39.32 8.25 -1.64
N LYS A 314 40.55 8.30 -2.18
CA LYS A 314 40.79 8.60 -3.60
C LYS A 314 40.49 7.38 -4.45
N LEU A 315 40.95 6.20 -4.03
CA LEU A 315 40.62 4.94 -4.68
C LEU A 315 39.11 4.69 -4.70
N LEU A 316 38.45 4.84 -3.55
CA LEU A 316 36.99 4.66 -3.47
C LEU A 316 36.25 5.63 -4.39
N ARG A 317 36.68 6.90 -4.44
CA ARG A 317 36.13 7.88 -5.38
C ARG A 317 36.35 7.46 -6.83
N ALA A 318 37.53 6.99 -7.19
CA ALA A 318 37.84 6.55 -8.55
C ALA A 318 36.91 5.41 -8.97
N LYS A 319 36.76 4.37 -8.15
CA LYS A 319 35.86 3.25 -8.43
C LYS A 319 34.40 3.68 -8.56
N ILE A 320 33.89 4.56 -7.68
CA ILE A 320 32.51 5.10 -7.83
C ILE A 320 32.30 5.78 -9.19
N MET A 321 33.31 6.52 -9.68
CA MET A 321 33.19 7.21 -10.96
C MET A 321 33.30 6.23 -12.14
N GLU A 322 34.17 5.22 -12.04
CA GLU A 322 34.36 4.14 -13.01
C GLU A 322 33.06 3.34 -13.21
N GLU A 323 32.50 2.75 -12.14
CA GLU A 323 31.26 1.95 -12.26
C GLU A 323 30.06 2.81 -12.69
N ALA A 324 30.04 4.10 -12.35
CA ALA A 324 28.99 5.01 -12.79
C ALA A 324 29.07 5.28 -14.30
N GLU A 325 30.28 5.34 -14.87
CA GLU A 325 30.51 5.45 -16.30
C GLU A 325 30.16 4.14 -17.01
N GLU A 326 30.59 3.00 -16.48
CA GLU A 326 30.27 1.67 -17.01
C GLU A 326 28.76 1.42 -16.99
N LEU A 327 28.05 1.78 -15.92
CA LEU A 327 26.58 1.73 -15.87
C LEU A 327 25.91 2.60 -16.94
N CYS A 328 26.48 3.75 -17.29
CA CYS A 328 25.95 4.60 -18.36
C CYS A 328 26.22 4.03 -19.76
N GLN A 329 27.26 3.20 -19.91
CA GLN A 329 27.63 2.55 -21.17
C GLN A 329 26.93 1.21 -21.37
N ALA A 330 26.54 0.54 -20.28
CA ALA A 330 25.82 -0.72 -20.29
C ALA A 330 24.49 -0.61 -21.06
N THR A 331 24.25 -1.54 -21.97
CA THR A 331 23.07 -1.49 -22.85
C THR A 331 22.11 -2.66 -22.63
N ASP A 332 22.63 -3.82 -22.25
CA ASP A 332 21.81 -4.98 -22.00
C ASP A 332 21.48 -5.13 -20.51
N LYS A 333 20.37 -5.82 -20.23
CA LYS A 333 19.82 -6.00 -18.89
C LYS A 333 20.84 -6.53 -17.87
N ASP A 334 21.68 -7.48 -18.26
CA ASP A 334 22.55 -8.19 -17.31
C ASP A 334 23.79 -7.34 -17.00
N GLU A 335 24.37 -6.67 -18.00
CA GLU A 335 25.40 -5.64 -17.80
C GLU A 335 24.87 -4.50 -16.92
N VAL A 336 23.69 -3.95 -17.23
CA VAL A 336 23.09 -2.87 -16.41
C VAL A 336 22.90 -3.32 -14.96
N ALA A 337 22.46 -4.56 -14.74
CA ALA A 337 22.30 -5.09 -13.39
C ALA A 337 23.64 -5.28 -12.67
N TRP A 338 24.67 -5.72 -13.39
CA TRP A 338 26.02 -5.92 -12.85
C TRP A 338 26.66 -4.58 -12.48
N GLU A 339 26.74 -3.64 -13.42
CA GLU A 339 27.34 -2.32 -13.18
C GLU A 339 26.59 -1.53 -12.10
N ALA A 340 25.26 -1.67 -12.05
CA ALA A 340 24.47 -1.09 -10.96
C ALA A 340 24.80 -1.73 -9.61
N ALA A 341 25.03 -3.05 -9.56
CA ALA A 341 25.39 -3.74 -8.33
C ALA A 341 26.77 -3.31 -7.82
N ASP A 342 27.76 -3.16 -8.72
CA ASP A 342 29.10 -2.71 -8.35
C ASP A 342 29.10 -1.23 -7.92
N LEU A 343 28.35 -0.37 -8.62
CA LEU A 343 28.12 1.01 -8.18
C LEU A 343 27.47 1.07 -6.79
N ILE A 344 26.46 0.24 -6.52
CA ILE A 344 25.81 0.14 -5.19
C ILE A 344 26.82 -0.32 -4.14
N TYR A 345 27.70 -1.27 -4.45
CA TYR A 345 28.75 -1.74 -3.53
C TYR A 345 29.67 -0.61 -3.09
N PHE A 346 30.20 0.18 -4.03
CA PHE A 346 31.09 1.30 -3.68
C PHE A 346 30.34 2.48 -3.04
N LEU A 347 29.11 2.74 -3.48
CA LEU A 347 28.23 3.72 -2.84
C LEU A 347 27.99 3.37 -1.37
N LEU A 348 27.62 2.13 -1.07
CA LEU A 348 27.41 1.70 0.31
C LEU A 348 28.71 1.69 1.12
N THR A 349 29.84 1.33 0.51
CA THR A 349 31.16 1.44 1.17
C THR A 349 31.44 2.89 1.59
N LYS A 350 31.12 3.85 0.73
CA LYS A 350 31.23 5.28 1.06
C LYS A 350 30.27 5.70 2.17
N CYS A 351 29.02 5.23 2.13
CA CYS A 351 28.02 5.49 3.16
C CYS A 351 28.47 4.95 4.53
N VAL A 352 28.89 3.69 4.60
CA VAL A 352 29.37 3.06 5.84
C VAL A 352 30.59 3.80 6.40
N THR A 353 31.53 4.22 5.55
CA THR A 353 32.66 5.09 5.96
C THR A 353 32.20 6.38 6.64
N ALA A 354 31.08 6.95 6.17
CA ALA A 354 30.52 8.19 6.69
C ALA A 354 29.50 7.99 7.83
N GLY A 355 29.28 6.74 8.29
CA GLY A 355 28.27 6.43 9.29
C GLY A 355 26.82 6.53 8.78
N VAL A 356 26.61 6.49 7.46
CA VAL A 356 25.29 6.54 6.82
C VAL A 356 24.80 5.12 6.55
N SER A 357 23.60 4.79 7.03
CA SER A 357 22.97 3.49 6.85
C SER A 357 22.07 3.42 5.60
N LEU A 358 21.67 2.21 5.20
CA LEU A 358 20.63 2.02 4.18
C LEU A 358 19.31 2.69 4.59
N ALA A 359 18.93 2.59 5.87
CA ALA A 359 17.73 3.24 6.41
C ALA A 359 17.81 4.77 6.28
N ASP A 360 18.99 5.38 6.45
CA ASP A 360 19.19 6.81 6.23
C ASP A 360 18.99 7.22 4.75
N ILE A 361 19.43 6.36 3.82
CA ILE A 361 19.25 6.58 2.38
C ILE A 361 17.75 6.51 2.04
N GLU A 362 17.06 5.45 2.47
CA GLU A 362 15.62 5.26 2.27
C GLU A 362 14.82 6.44 2.86
N LYS A 363 15.13 6.85 4.09
CA LYS A 363 14.52 8.02 4.73
C LYS A 363 14.72 9.30 3.91
N ASN A 364 15.90 9.48 3.30
CA ASN A 364 16.16 10.63 2.42
C ASN A 364 15.43 10.54 1.09
N LEU A 365 15.28 9.35 0.51
CA LEU A 365 14.48 9.12 -0.70
C LEU A 365 13.01 9.42 -0.44
N ASP A 366 12.45 8.90 0.65
CA ASP A 366 11.08 9.19 1.10
C ASP A 366 10.87 10.69 1.29
N LYS A 367 11.80 11.37 1.98
CA LYS A 367 11.72 12.82 2.18
C LYS A 367 11.70 13.57 0.86
N LYS A 368 12.47 13.15 -0.14
CA LYS A 368 12.49 13.78 -1.48
C LYS A 368 11.22 13.50 -2.27
N ALA A 369 10.74 12.25 -2.25
CA ALA A 369 9.50 11.86 -2.93
C ALA A 369 8.29 12.61 -2.39
N ARG A 370 8.33 12.98 -1.09
CA ARG A 370 7.25 13.71 -0.42
C ARG A 370 7.24 15.22 -0.68
N LYS A 371 8.28 15.80 -1.26
CA LYS A 371 8.33 17.24 -1.58
C LYS A 371 7.47 17.55 -2.80
N VAL A 372 6.74 18.64 -2.71
CA VAL A 372 5.92 19.14 -3.81
C VAL A 372 6.77 20.03 -4.72
N THR A 373 7.64 20.86 -4.14
CA THR A 373 8.56 21.68 -4.93
C THR A 373 9.72 20.83 -5.46
N ARG A 374 9.78 20.68 -6.79
CA ARG A 374 10.86 19.97 -7.48
C ARG A 374 11.86 20.97 -8.05
N ARG A 375 13.15 20.69 -7.87
CA ARG A 375 14.19 21.41 -8.62
C ARG A 375 14.05 21.05 -10.10
N PRO A 376 14.37 21.96 -11.05
CA PRO A 376 14.23 21.73 -12.49
C PRO A 376 15.06 20.57 -13.06
N GLY A 377 15.85 19.87 -12.24
CA GLY A 377 16.55 18.65 -12.63
C GLY A 377 17.74 18.86 -13.56
N ASN A 378 18.06 20.11 -13.92
CA ASN A 378 19.16 20.42 -14.84
C ASN A 378 20.50 19.86 -14.32
N ALA A 379 21.20 19.12 -15.19
CA ALA A 379 22.56 18.67 -14.92
C ALA A 379 23.47 19.88 -14.65
N LYS A 380 24.41 19.74 -13.72
CA LYS A 380 25.37 20.82 -13.43
C LYS A 380 26.29 21.02 -14.64
N SER A 381 26.65 22.26 -14.94
CA SER A 381 27.45 22.67 -16.12
C SER A 381 28.66 21.78 -16.44
N LYS A 382 29.37 21.27 -15.42
CA LYS A 382 30.49 20.33 -15.59
C LYS A 382 30.13 19.02 -16.34
N TRP A 383 28.87 18.62 -16.34
CA TRP A 383 28.36 17.43 -17.02
C TRP A 383 27.53 17.78 -18.28
N VAL A 384 27.38 19.07 -18.57
CA VAL A 384 26.58 19.59 -19.70
C VAL A 384 27.42 19.72 -20.97
N GLU A 385 28.75 19.83 -20.87
CA GLU A 385 29.64 19.94 -22.05
C GLU A 385 29.61 18.71 -22.99
N HIS A 386 28.99 17.60 -22.58
CA HIS A 386 28.73 16.43 -23.42
C HIS A 386 27.27 16.29 -23.92
N ILE A 387 26.41 17.26 -23.61
CA ILE A 387 25.02 17.29 -24.11
C ILE A 387 24.98 18.20 -25.33
N SER A 388 25.41 17.67 -26.48
CA SER A 388 25.03 18.27 -27.76
C SER A 388 23.52 18.13 -27.95
N SER A 389 22.90 19.24 -28.28
CA SER A 389 21.45 19.41 -28.43
C SER A 389 20.83 18.40 -29.39
N SER A 390 20.18 17.37 -28.84
CA SER A 390 18.95 16.80 -29.39
C SER A 390 18.28 15.98 -28.29
N ALA A 391 17.30 16.58 -27.61
CA ALA A 391 16.34 15.77 -26.89
C ALA A 391 15.67 14.85 -27.93
N PRO A 392 15.69 13.51 -27.77
CA PRO A 392 15.00 12.64 -28.71
C PRO A 392 13.51 12.98 -28.64
N GLN A 393 12.94 13.37 -29.78
CA GLN A 393 11.50 13.20 -29.96
C GLN A 393 11.17 11.72 -29.72
N PRO A 394 9.98 11.39 -29.19
CA PRO A 394 9.59 10.01 -28.94
C PRO A 394 9.82 9.19 -30.20
N THR A 395 10.72 8.22 -30.10
CA THR A 395 11.08 7.33 -31.20
C THR A 395 9.80 6.61 -31.59
N GLN A 396 9.30 6.88 -32.79
CA GLN A 396 8.33 6.00 -33.42
C GLN A 396 8.96 4.61 -33.44
N GLN A 397 8.27 3.62 -32.89
CA GLN A 397 8.66 2.23 -32.99
C GLN A 397 8.99 1.93 -34.46
N PRO A 398 10.11 1.24 -34.76
CA PRO A 398 10.45 0.91 -36.13
C PRO A 398 9.25 0.21 -36.77
N GLN A 399 8.65 0.86 -37.78
CA GLN A 399 7.65 0.23 -38.61
C GLN A 399 8.36 -0.92 -39.32
N VAL A 400 8.13 -2.13 -38.82
CA VAL A 400 8.43 -3.35 -39.55
C VAL A 400 7.76 -3.20 -40.91
N GLN A 401 8.54 -3.19 -41.99
CA GLN A 401 8.02 -3.34 -43.34
C GLN A 401 7.40 -4.73 -43.42
N ASN A 402 6.14 -4.83 -43.03
CA ASN A 402 5.32 -5.99 -43.30
C ASN A 402 4.91 -5.88 -44.76
N ASP A 403 5.35 -6.83 -45.58
CA ASP A 403 4.80 -7.09 -46.91
C ASP A 403 3.33 -7.62 -46.85
N GLY A 404 2.73 -7.62 -45.65
CA GLY A 404 1.39 -8.07 -45.35
C GLY A 404 1.30 -9.55 -45.00
N ARG A 405 2.41 -10.31 -45.05
CA ARG A 405 2.39 -11.74 -44.75
C ARG A 405 2.66 -11.99 -43.26
N ILE A 406 1.67 -12.57 -42.58
CA ILE A 406 1.83 -13.01 -41.20
C ILE A 406 2.67 -14.29 -41.21
N GLU A 407 3.90 -14.22 -40.73
CA GLU A 407 4.77 -15.37 -40.56
C GLU A 407 4.88 -15.77 -39.09
N MET A 408 4.76 -17.08 -38.81
CA MET A 408 4.98 -17.62 -37.48
C MET A 408 6.48 -17.71 -37.21
N GLN A 409 6.93 -17.02 -36.17
CA GLN A 409 8.30 -17.17 -35.69
C GLN A 409 8.50 -18.58 -35.13
N LYS A 410 9.61 -19.24 -35.51
CA LYS A 410 9.97 -20.60 -35.09
C LYS A 410 11.29 -20.55 -34.33
N PHE A 411 11.34 -21.27 -33.22
CA PHE A 411 12.53 -21.36 -32.37
C PHE A 411 12.77 -22.83 -32.00
N ILE A 412 14.04 -23.25 -31.99
CA ILE A 412 14.45 -24.58 -31.51
C ILE A 412 14.93 -24.40 -30.07
N LEU A 413 14.28 -25.09 -29.13
CA LEU A 413 14.47 -24.87 -27.68
C LEU A 413 15.93 -25.05 -27.23
N ASP A 414 16.65 -25.98 -27.85
CA ASP A 414 18.03 -26.30 -27.52
C ASP A 414 19.05 -25.31 -28.11
N GLU A 415 18.62 -24.48 -29.07
CA GLU A 415 19.46 -23.50 -29.78
C GLU A 415 19.28 -22.07 -29.27
N ILE A 416 18.36 -21.86 -28.32
CA ILE A 416 18.09 -20.54 -27.73
C ILE A 416 18.61 -20.46 -26.30
N ASP A 417 19.12 -19.29 -25.92
CA ASP A 417 19.61 -19.07 -24.57
C ASP A 417 18.46 -18.91 -23.55
N ASN A 418 18.80 -18.92 -22.26
CA ASN A 418 17.81 -18.79 -21.18
C ASN A 418 17.08 -17.43 -21.19
N LYS A 419 17.70 -16.37 -21.74
CA LYS A 419 17.12 -15.02 -21.81
C LYS A 419 16.05 -14.98 -22.90
N GLN A 420 16.36 -15.50 -24.08
CA GLN A 420 15.44 -15.66 -25.20
C GLN A 420 14.30 -16.62 -24.83
N ARG A 421 14.59 -17.73 -24.14
CA ARG A 421 13.55 -18.62 -23.62
C ARG A 421 12.61 -17.90 -22.64
N THR A 422 13.15 -17.12 -21.70
CA THR A 422 12.33 -16.35 -20.76
C THR A 422 11.46 -15.32 -21.49
N ASN A 423 12.01 -14.65 -22.50
CA ASN A 423 11.28 -13.68 -23.31
C ASN A 423 10.17 -14.32 -24.15
N LEU A 424 10.41 -15.50 -24.73
CA LEU A 424 9.40 -16.24 -25.49
C LEU A 424 8.24 -16.75 -24.62
N LEU A 425 8.46 -16.88 -23.30
CA LEU A 425 7.42 -17.23 -22.33
C LEU A 425 6.61 -16.03 -21.85
N LEU A 426 7.03 -14.80 -22.17
CA LEU A 426 6.26 -13.61 -21.86
C LEU A 426 4.99 -13.57 -22.69
N ARG A 427 3.86 -13.36 -22.02
CA ARG A 427 2.60 -13.00 -22.70
C ARG A 427 2.65 -11.51 -23.06
N PRO A 428 2.05 -11.09 -24.18
CA PRO A 428 1.91 -9.67 -24.51
C PRO A 428 1.27 -8.94 -23.33
N ILE A 429 1.96 -7.92 -22.81
CA ILE A 429 1.44 -7.08 -21.74
C ILE A 429 0.44 -6.11 -22.37
N ILE A 430 -0.81 -6.17 -21.91
CA ILE A 430 -1.85 -5.20 -22.29
C ILE A 430 -1.87 -4.13 -21.21
N ASP A 431 -1.56 -2.88 -21.55
CA ASP A 431 -1.76 -1.74 -20.66
C ASP A 431 -3.26 -1.51 -20.43
N SER A 432 -3.75 -1.84 -19.24
CA SER A 432 -5.16 -1.74 -18.89
C SER A 432 -5.58 -0.33 -18.43
N SER A 433 -4.64 0.59 -18.22
CA SER A 433 -4.94 1.92 -17.68
C SER A 433 -5.83 2.74 -18.63
N GLU A 434 -5.52 2.70 -19.94
CA GLU A 434 -6.30 3.36 -20.98
C GLU A 434 -7.72 2.77 -21.10
N ILE A 435 -7.84 1.44 -20.98
CA ILE A 435 -9.13 0.75 -21.03
C ILE A 435 -10.02 1.19 -19.85
N ILE A 436 -9.45 1.25 -18.64
CA ILE A 436 -10.18 1.65 -17.43
C ILE A 436 -10.68 3.10 -17.54
N GLN A 437 -9.85 4.02 -18.07
CA GLN A 437 -10.25 5.40 -18.29
C GLN A 437 -11.44 5.52 -19.27
N ARG A 438 -11.48 4.68 -20.30
CA ARG A 438 -12.59 4.66 -21.27
C ARG A 438 -13.86 4.00 -20.73
N VAL A 439 -13.74 2.95 -19.93
CA VAL A 439 -14.89 2.17 -19.42
C VAL A 439 -15.58 2.83 -18.22
N THR A 440 -14.82 3.53 -17.38
CA THR A 440 -15.35 4.14 -16.14
C THR A 440 -16.55 5.08 -16.39
N PRO A 441 -16.49 6.01 -17.37
CA PRO A 441 -17.64 6.87 -17.69
C PRO A 441 -18.87 6.10 -18.19
N ILE A 442 -18.67 5.03 -18.98
CA ILE A 442 -19.76 4.19 -19.49
C ILE A 442 -20.51 3.54 -18.31
N MET A 443 -19.77 2.96 -17.37
CA MET A 443 -20.36 2.35 -16.17
C MET A 443 -21.14 3.37 -15.32
N GLN A 444 -20.62 4.59 -15.18
CA GLN A 444 -21.30 5.66 -14.44
C GLN A 444 -22.63 6.04 -15.11
N GLN A 445 -22.64 6.22 -16.44
CA GLN A 445 -23.85 6.54 -17.19
C GLN A 445 -24.91 5.44 -17.06
N VAL A 446 -24.53 4.16 -17.19
CA VAL A 446 -25.47 3.04 -17.02
C VAL A 446 -26.03 2.97 -15.61
N ARG A 447 -25.22 3.22 -14.57
CA ARG A 447 -25.71 3.26 -13.17
C ARG A 447 -26.72 4.38 -12.91
N GLN A 448 -26.50 5.55 -13.51
CA GLN A 448 -27.34 6.73 -13.28
C GLN A 448 -28.62 6.74 -14.12
N ARG A 449 -28.54 6.25 -15.36
CA ARG A 449 -29.60 6.40 -16.36
C ARG A 449 -30.22 5.08 -16.81
N GLY A 450 -29.71 3.94 -16.34
CA GLY A 450 -30.23 2.61 -16.66
C GLY A 450 -30.36 2.37 -18.16
N ASP A 451 -31.53 1.91 -18.59
CA ASP A 451 -31.85 1.57 -19.98
C ASP A 451 -31.64 2.72 -20.96
N ALA A 452 -31.85 3.97 -20.55
CA ALA A 452 -31.63 5.12 -21.43
C ALA A 452 -30.16 5.25 -21.85
N ALA A 453 -29.21 4.96 -20.94
CA ALA A 453 -27.79 4.93 -21.29
C ALA A 453 -27.46 3.72 -22.18
N LEU A 454 -28.08 2.56 -21.95
CA LEU A 454 -27.88 1.39 -22.81
C LEU A 454 -28.32 1.68 -24.25
N LEU A 455 -29.49 2.28 -24.44
CA LEU A 455 -29.99 2.67 -25.76
C LEU A 455 -29.07 3.67 -26.47
N ASP A 456 -28.55 4.65 -25.74
CA ASP A 456 -27.61 5.63 -26.28
C ASP A 456 -26.29 4.98 -26.70
N PHE A 457 -25.74 4.09 -25.86
CA PHE A 457 -24.51 3.36 -26.20
C PHE A 457 -24.70 2.37 -27.34
N THR A 458 -25.84 1.67 -27.42
CA THR A 458 -26.18 0.83 -28.57
C THR A 458 -26.29 1.66 -29.85
N ARG A 459 -26.91 2.85 -29.80
CA ARG A 459 -26.93 3.77 -30.95
C ARG A 459 -25.53 4.21 -31.35
N GLN A 460 -24.67 4.49 -30.37
CA GLN A 460 -23.31 4.96 -30.61
C GLN A 460 -22.39 3.87 -31.19
N PHE A 461 -22.36 2.69 -30.58
CA PHE A 461 -21.39 1.64 -30.89
C PHE A 461 -21.92 0.63 -31.91
N ASP A 462 -23.17 0.18 -31.75
CA ASP A 462 -23.78 -0.82 -32.62
C ASP A 462 -24.49 -0.17 -33.82
N ARG A 463 -24.60 1.17 -33.84
CA ARG A 463 -25.18 1.99 -34.92
C ARG A 463 -26.64 1.64 -35.25
N VAL A 464 -27.37 1.16 -34.25
CA VAL A 464 -28.80 0.84 -34.35
C VAL A 464 -29.58 1.59 -33.27
N SER A 465 -30.74 2.14 -33.63
CA SER A 465 -31.66 2.75 -32.66
C SER A 465 -32.73 1.73 -32.28
N LEU A 466 -32.83 1.46 -30.99
CA LEU A 466 -33.86 0.60 -30.41
C LEU A 466 -34.78 1.44 -29.52
N ASP A 467 -36.05 1.03 -29.42
CA ASP A 467 -37.02 1.68 -28.54
C ASP A 467 -36.89 1.21 -27.08
N CYS A 468 -36.39 -0.01 -26.88
CA CYS A 468 -36.12 -0.59 -25.56
C CYS A 468 -34.97 -1.62 -25.63
N PRO A 469 -34.28 -1.89 -24.51
CA PRO A 469 -33.33 -3.00 -24.43
C PRO A 469 -34.01 -4.33 -24.78
N THR A 470 -33.36 -5.12 -25.61
CA THR A 470 -33.92 -6.40 -26.09
C THR A 470 -33.77 -7.47 -25.02
N ILE A 471 -34.88 -7.92 -24.43
CA ILE A 471 -34.91 -8.95 -23.36
C ILE A 471 -34.90 -10.37 -23.92
N LYS A 472 -35.53 -10.59 -25.07
CA LYS A 472 -35.58 -11.88 -25.78
C LYS A 472 -35.17 -11.66 -27.23
N ALA A 473 -34.57 -12.69 -27.84
CA ALA A 473 -34.22 -12.65 -29.25
C ALA A 473 -35.48 -12.30 -30.08
N PRO A 474 -35.46 -11.22 -30.88
CA PRO A 474 -36.64 -10.71 -31.58
C PRO A 474 -36.87 -11.43 -32.92
N PHE A 475 -36.32 -12.63 -33.09
CA PHE A 475 -36.35 -13.39 -34.33
C PHE A 475 -37.52 -14.37 -34.35
N ASN A 476 -38.14 -14.55 -35.52
CA ASN A 476 -39.19 -15.54 -35.70
C ASN A 476 -38.64 -16.96 -35.48
N PRO A 477 -39.47 -17.92 -35.00
CA PRO A 477 -39.05 -19.32 -34.80
C PRO A 477 -38.39 -19.97 -36.01
N ASP A 478 -38.82 -19.59 -37.22
CA ASP A 478 -38.26 -20.10 -38.47
C ASP A 478 -36.80 -19.63 -38.70
N MET A 479 -36.43 -18.46 -38.16
CA MET A 479 -35.06 -17.94 -38.20
C MET A 479 -34.15 -18.56 -37.13
N MET A 480 -34.73 -19.27 -36.17
CA MET A 480 -34.00 -19.95 -35.10
C MET A 480 -33.75 -21.43 -35.42
N GLN A 481 -34.06 -21.87 -36.65
CA GLN A 481 -33.78 -23.22 -37.11
C GLN A 481 -32.30 -23.34 -37.50
N LEU A 482 -31.58 -24.20 -36.79
CA LEU A 482 -30.24 -24.61 -37.17
C LEU A 482 -30.33 -25.77 -38.14
N ASP A 483 -29.36 -25.90 -39.04
CA ASP A 483 -29.26 -27.09 -39.84
C ASP A 483 -29.07 -28.33 -38.93
N PRO A 484 -29.58 -29.51 -39.31
CA PRO A 484 -29.57 -30.68 -38.44
C PRO A 484 -28.18 -31.11 -38.00
N VAL A 485 -27.15 -30.88 -38.82
CA VAL A 485 -25.77 -31.28 -38.53
C VAL A 485 -25.19 -30.38 -37.44
N THR A 486 -25.32 -29.07 -37.57
CA THR A 486 -24.90 -28.11 -36.54
C THR A 486 -25.65 -28.32 -35.24
N LYS A 487 -26.96 -28.56 -35.30
CA LYS A 487 -27.76 -28.87 -34.11
C LYS A 487 -27.22 -30.11 -33.40
N ALA A 488 -27.03 -31.21 -34.12
CA ALA A 488 -26.50 -32.45 -33.55
C ALA A 488 -25.11 -32.26 -32.93
N ALA A 489 -24.24 -31.45 -33.55
CA ALA A 489 -22.92 -31.13 -32.99
C ALA A 489 -23.02 -30.33 -31.69
N ILE A 490 -23.94 -29.37 -31.60
CA ILE A 490 -24.20 -28.58 -30.39
C ILE A 490 -24.78 -29.48 -29.28
N ASP A 491 -25.73 -30.35 -29.60
CA ASP A 491 -26.32 -31.30 -28.65
C ASP A 491 -25.24 -32.24 -28.09
N GLN A 492 -24.38 -32.78 -28.95
CA GLN A 492 -23.27 -33.64 -28.53
C GLN A 492 -22.26 -32.90 -27.62
N ALA A 493 -21.96 -31.64 -27.93
CA ALA A 493 -21.09 -30.81 -27.09
C ALA A 493 -21.75 -30.52 -25.72
N TYR A 494 -23.05 -30.21 -25.72
CA TYR A 494 -23.83 -30.01 -24.51
C TYR A 494 -23.75 -31.24 -23.60
N ASP A 495 -24.04 -32.43 -24.13
CA ASP A 495 -24.07 -33.68 -23.36
C ASP A 495 -22.72 -33.97 -22.71
N ASN A 496 -21.62 -33.74 -23.44
CA ASN A 496 -20.27 -33.95 -22.94
C ASN A 496 -19.90 -32.95 -21.84
N ILE A 497 -20.21 -31.67 -22.03
CA ILE A 497 -19.93 -30.61 -21.05
C ILE A 497 -20.77 -30.84 -19.79
N TYR A 498 -22.06 -31.15 -19.95
CA TYR A 498 -22.98 -31.42 -18.85
C TYR A 498 -22.51 -32.62 -18.03
N LYS A 499 -22.20 -33.74 -18.69
CA LYS A 499 -21.73 -34.96 -18.02
C LYS A 499 -20.49 -34.70 -17.16
N PHE A 500 -19.55 -33.89 -17.64
CA PHE A 500 -18.33 -33.56 -16.89
C PHE A 500 -18.62 -32.64 -15.69
N HIS A 501 -19.44 -31.60 -15.86
CA HIS A 501 -19.76 -30.67 -14.77
C HIS A 501 -20.71 -31.28 -13.72
N ASP A 502 -21.66 -32.15 -14.12
CA ASP A 502 -22.49 -32.90 -13.17
C ASP A 502 -21.65 -33.80 -12.25
N ALA A 503 -20.56 -34.36 -12.79
CA ALA A 503 -19.62 -35.16 -11.99
C ALA A 503 -18.80 -34.34 -10.99
N GLN A 504 -18.71 -33.01 -11.16
CA GLN A 504 -18.03 -32.10 -10.23
C GLN A 504 -18.92 -31.67 -9.06
N LEU A 505 -20.24 -31.89 -9.15
CA LEU A 505 -21.15 -31.52 -8.07
C LEU A 505 -20.88 -32.41 -6.85
N ASP A 506 -20.56 -31.78 -5.72
CA ASP A 506 -20.49 -32.43 -4.41
C ASP A 506 -21.90 -32.90 -4.01
N LYS A 507 -22.28 -34.12 -4.43
CA LYS A 507 -23.60 -34.72 -4.16
C LYS A 507 -23.78 -35.10 -2.68
N GLN A 508 -22.69 -35.12 -1.91
CA GLN A 508 -22.69 -35.40 -0.47
C GLN A 508 -22.17 -34.18 0.29
N GLN A 509 -22.88 -33.80 1.34
CA GLN A 509 -22.45 -32.74 2.25
C GLN A 509 -21.20 -33.19 3.01
N LEU A 510 -20.17 -32.36 3.05
CA LEU A 510 -19.04 -32.59 3.92
C LEU A 510 -19.52 -32.38 5.36
N VAL A 511 -19.43 -33.42 6.19
CA VAL A 511 -19.80 -33.37 7.61
C VAL A 511 -18.66 -33.99 8.42
N VAL A 512 -18.17 -33.26 9.41
CA VAL A 512 -17.06 -33.68 10.27
C VAL A 512 -17.40 -33.32 11.71
N GLU A 513 -17.42 -34.30 12.61
CA GLU A 513 -17.41 -34.06 14.04
C GLU A 513 -15.97 -33.76 14.47
N THR A 514 -15.68 -32.49 14.81
CA THR A 514 -14.32 -32.05 15.13
C THR A 514 -13.92 -32.38 16.56
N MET A 515 -14.91 -32.46 17.46
CA MET A 515 -14.82 -33.00 18.80
C MET A 515 -16.21 -33.46 19.26
N PRO A 516 -16.35 -34.29 20.31
CA PRO A 516 -17.65 -34.83 20.75
C PRO A 516 -18.72 -33.74 20.90
N GLY A 517 -19.79 -33.85 20.11
CA GLY A 517 -20.91 -32.91 20.07
C GLY A 517 -20.76 -31.70 19.15
N VAL A 518 -19.62 -31.52 18.47
CA VAL A 518 -19.37 -30.39 17.56
C VAL A 518 -19.23 -30.87 16.12
N VAL A 519 -20.32 -30.71 15.37
CA VAL A 519 -20.42 -31.13 13.96
C VAL A 519 -20.28 -29.92 13.05
N CYS A 520 -19.19 -29.87 12.29
CA CYS A 520 -18.97 -28.90 11.22
C CYS A 520 -19.48 -29.47 9.90
N SER A 521 -20.05 -28.62 9.05
CA SER A 521 -20.43 -29.05 7.70
C SER A 521 -20.19 -27.99 6.63
N ARG A 522 -19.94 -28.43 5.39
CA ARG A 522 -19.86 -27.58 4.20
C ARG A 522 -20.80 -28.12 3.14
N PHE A 523 -21.62 -27.25 2.59
CA PHE A 523 -22.47 -27.53 1.43
C PHE A 523 -22.43 -26.34 0.48
N SER A 524 -22.59 -26.62 -0.81
CA SER A 524 -22.65 -25.57 -1.83
C SER A 524 -24.04 -24.94 -1.89
N ARG A 525 -24.08 -23.64 -2.18
CA ARG A 525 -25.29 -22.90 -2.55
C ARG A 525 -25.04 -22.22 -3.89
N PRO A 526 -25.97 -22.31 -4.86
CA PRO A 526 -25.80 -21.66 -6.13
C PRO A 526 -25.83 -20.13 -5.95
N ILE A 527 -25.08 -19.42 -6.77
CA ILE A 527 -25.19 -17.97 -6.90
C ILE A 527 -26.57 -17.67 -7.51
N GLU A 528 -27.39 -16.86 -6.83
CA GLU A 528 -28.80 -16.66 -7.18
C GLU A 528 -28.99 -16.06 -8.59
N ARG A 529 -28.08 -15.16 -9.01
CA ARG A 529 -28.16 -14.47 -10.30
C ARG A 529 -26.79 -14.43 -10.97
N VAL A 530 -26.71 -15.01 -12.15
CA VAL A 530 -25.53 -15.00 -13.00
C VAL A 530 -25.83 -14.28 -14.31
N GLY A 531 -24.92 -13.42 -14.75
CA GLY A 531 -24.97 -12.78 -16.07
C GLY A 531 -23.94 -13.40 -16.98
N LEU A 532 -24.34 -13.82 -18.18
CA LEU A 532 -23.45 -14.42 -19.17
C LEU A 532 -23.25 -13.42 -20.31
N TYR A 533 -22.02 -12.96 -20.52
CA TYR A 533 -21.66 -12.11 -21.66
C TYR A 533 -21.06 -12.98 -22.76
N VAL A 534 -21.64 -12.91 -23.96
CA VAL A 534 -21.16 -13.59 -25.15
C VAL A 534 -20.87 -12.53 -26.21
N PRO A 535 -19.61 -12.36 -26.63
CA PRO A 535 -19.28 -11.38 -27.67
C PRO A 535 -20.07 -11.64 -28.96
N GLY A 536 -20.55 -10.56 -29.57
CA GLY A 536 -21.09 -10.59 -30.93
C GLY A 536 -19.98 -10.58 -31.99
N GLY A 537 -20.36 -10.36 -33.25
CA GLY A 537 -19.44 -10.26 -34.39
C GLY A 537 -19.92 -11.06 -35.60
N SER A 538 -19.10 -11.08 -36.66
CA SER A 538 -19.38 -11.86 -37.88
C SER A 538 -19.26 -13.38 -37.67
N ALA A 539 -18.53 -13.82 -36.65
CA ALA A 539 -18.43 -15.21 -36.23
C ALA A 539 -19.08 -15.36 -34.84
N VAL A 540 -20.17 -16.11 -34.76
CA VAL A 540 -20.87 -16.40 -33.50
C VAL A 540 -20.13 -17.52 -32.76
N LEU A 541 -19.96 -17.37 -31.45
CA LEU A 541 -19.25 -18.34 -30.59
C LEU A 541 -20.22 -19.08 -29.65
N PRO A 542 -21.05 -20.00 -30.14
CA PRO A 542 -22.04 -20.71 -29.32
C PRO A 542 -21.39 -21.58 -28.23
N SER A 543 -20.13 -21.99 -28.42
CA SER A 543 -19.36 -22.75 -27.43
C SER A 543 -19.19 -22.00 -26.11
N THR A 544 -19.00 -20.67 -26.13
CA THR A 544 -18.87 -19.87 -24.90
C THR A 544 -20.18 -19.90 -24.10
N THR A 545 -21.33 -19.83 -24.78
CA THR A 545 -22.65 -19.94 -24.14
C THR A 545 -22.82 -21.29 -23.45
N LEU A 546 -22.41 -22.40 -24.10
CA LEU A 546 -22.46 -23.73 -23.49
C LEU A 546 -21.54 -23.83 -22.27
N MET A 547 -20.29 -23.38 -22.39
CA MET A 547 -19.29 -23.46 -21.31
C MET A 547 -19.67 -22.62 -20.08
N LEU A 548 -20.42 -21.53 -20.26
CA LEU A 548 -20.89 -20.69 -19.15
C LEU A 548 -22.27 -21.13 -18.63
N GLY A 549 -23.21 -21.40 -19.52
CA GLY A 549 -24.62 -21.63 -19.18
C GLY A 549 -24.89 -23.01 -18.62
N ILE A 550 -24.14 -24.04 -19.05
CA ILE A 550 -24.33 -25.41 -18.55
C ILE A 550 -23.95 -25.55 -17.08
N PRO A 551 -22.75 -25.13 -16.60
CA PRO A 551 -22.42 -25.23 -15.18
C PRO A 551 -23.21 -24.28 -14.28
N ALA A 552 -23.81 -23.23 -14.87
CA ALA A 552 -24.68 -22.31 -14.15
C ALA A 552 -26.11 -22.82 -13.95
N LYS A 553 -26.56 -23.77 -14.78
CA LYS A 553 -27.89 -24.39 -14.75
C LYS A 553 -27.87 -25.62 -13.87
#